data_AF-A0A316ZLN0-F1
#
_entry.id   AF-A0A316ZLN0-F1
#
_cell.length_a   1.000
_cell.length_b   1.000
_cell.length_c   1.000
_cell.angle_alpha   90.00
_cell.angle_beta   90.00
_cell.angle_gamma   90.00
#
_symmetry.space_group_name_H-M   'P 1'
#
loop_
_entity.id
_entity.type
_entity.pdbx_description
1 polymer ?
#
loop_
_entity_poly.entity_id
_entity_poly.type
_entity_poly.pdbx_seq_one_letter_code
_entity_poly.pdbx_strand_id
1 'polypeptide(L)'
;MSKPSIECQYFEHVPEHSVAACRECRYAVWPDQIEGHLQKQHKVSYKEAEAVGQQVRSWAGLVQYPSELEVPTGAPKPVRQLPVYTDGMLCQFDSSCCYYVARSKEAIRKHWRKDHQGWSAGKKRGRPSRTRQKSVQAHMDKGYRLVHCQRLFSSRHGSQYFEVQAPSQDGEGPEIVPVDGAAAWARVGEQMAKAWADIEKRAQTTIQEGERDEVNPWLERTQWLPYLVGMERPDLLACIEEPVAEPDARQEQQAEPVEAAIWAAMDGLARFSQASIIDRIGVFIRLEAIRTEMHQTRFQPLQPYMDKNAIVKHTRPWQQMLMFFARTQKEHGWKSPKYRFTRRQREAWEVLIEQAKRSIEGDEEDEAEDMDEEREELDEEMMDDIDEAIEVAEEEPGQGEGPEPKKLSKIQKACLEFCIALLNHRITRREYDSPLVCALAVLGVKEDGWKGPEQYPPILSAVIKIARFMVVQKGLEMSGPEEDSGDETDDDLDDSAYESGPSQRRRPKGCLQLVQKMMDRFMVRGSHSPMQWMLDLRTYGLKIHYNTTTVRNNQLSGS
;
A
#
# COMPACT_ATOMS: atom_id res chain seq x y z
N MET A 1 -8.81 16.72 -62.42
CA MET A 1 -7.84 16.84 -61.32
C MET A 1 -7.60 15.44 -60.79
N SER A 2 -6.40 14.90 -61.00
CA SER A 2 -6.01 13.56 -60.54
C SER A 2 -6.10 13.52 -59.00
N LYS A 3 -6.70 12.47 -58.44
CA LYS A 3 -6.72 12.28 -56.98
C LYS A 3 -5.27 12.34 -56.47
N PRO A 4 -4.96 13.11 -55.41
CA PRO A 4 -3.62 13.10 -54.83
C PRO A 4 -3.29 11.66 -54.43
N SER A 5 -2.10 11.22 -54.81
CA SER A 5 -1.60 9.89 -54.48
C SER A 5 -1.61 9.68 -52.96
N ILE A 6 -1.79 8.43 -52.52
CA ILE A 6 -2.12 8.12 -51.12
C ILE A 6 -1.04 8.60 -50.15
N GLU A 7 0.22 8.59 -50.58
CA GLU A 7 1.36 9.08 -49.81
C GLU A 7 1.34 10.60 -49.62
N CYS A 8 0.87 11.34 -50.62
CA CYS A 8 0.75 12.80 -50.56
C CYS A 8 -0.34 13.27 -49.58
N GLN A 9 -1.19 12.36 -49.07
CA GLN A 9 -2.17 12.65 -48.03
C GLN A 9 -1.51 12.78 -46.66
N TYR A 10 -0.46 12.01 -46.40
CA TYR A 10 0.21 11.93 -45.10
C TYR A 10 1.55 12.67 -45.09
N PHE A 11 2.30 12.57 -46.18
CA PHE A 11 3.66 13.09 -46.27
C PHE A 11 3.80 14.11 -47.39
N GLU A 12 4.84 14.94 -47.24
CA GLU A 12 5.31 15.84 -48.26
C GLU A 12 6.83 15.65 -48.41
N HIS A 13 7.29 15.54 -49.65
CA HIS A 13 8.71 15.48 -49.93
C HIS A 13 9.31 16.87 -49.73
N VAL A 14 10.40 16.96 -48.96
CA VAL A 14 11.20 18.18 -48.75
C VAL A 14 12.54 17.99 -49.46
N PRO A 15 12.66 18.34 -50.76
CA PRO A 15 13.84 18.01 -51.55
C PRO A 15 15.10 18.69 -51.03
N GLU A 16 14.98 19.89 -50.45
CA GLU A 16 16.10 20.68 -49.93
C GLU A 16 16.86 19.95 -48.81
N HIS A 17 16.18 19.05 -48.10
CA HIS A 17 16.76 18.23 -47.05
C HIS A 17 16.63 16.74 -47.33
N SER A 18 16.07 16.37 -48.50
CA SER A 18 15.96 14.98 -48.93
C SER A 18 15.20 14.10 -47.92
N VAL A 19 14.14 14.65 -47.30
CA VAL A 19 13.33 13.97 -46.26
C VAL A 19 11.84 13.97 -46.57
N ALA A 20 11.11 13.03 -45.96
CA ALA A 20 9.65 13.00 -45.96
C ALA A 20 9.11 13.65 -44.67
N ALA A 21 8.38 14.76 -44.79
CA ALA A 21 7.75 15.45 -43.67
C ALA A 21 6.29 15.05 -43.51
N CYS A 22 5.88 14.62 -42.32
CA CYS A 22 4.47 14.35 -42.04
C CYS A 22 3.69 15.68 -41.98
N ARG A 23 2.58 15.76 -42.73
CA ARG A 23 1.75 16.95 -42.85
C ARG A 23 1.08 17.36 -41.54
N GLU A 24 0.59 16.38 -40.78
CA GLU A 24 -0.13 16.60 -39.53
C GLU A 24 0.84 16.72 -38.34
N CYS A 25 1.85 15.86 -38.25
CA CYS A 25 2.83 15.90 -37.16
C CYS A 25 3.91 16.98 -37.32
N ARG A 26 4.09 17.54 -38.53
CA ARG A 26 5.00 18.65 -38.83
C ARG A 26 6.47 18.37 -38.46
N TYR A 27 6.92 17.13 -38.66
CA TYR A 27 8.32 16.71 -38.58
C TYR A 27 8.65 15.63 -39.61
N ALA A 28 9.93 15.49 -39.93
CA ALA A 28 10.47 14.48 -40.82
C ALA A 28 10.45 13.07 -40.19
N VAL A 29 10.13 12.07 -41.00
CA VAL A 29 10.08 10.65 -40.61
C VAL A 29 11.01 9.85 -41.51
N TRP A 30 11.80 8.95 -40.93
CA TRP A 30 12.72 8.10 -41.69
C TRP A 30 11.95 7.09 -42.55
N PRO A 31 12.43 6.74 -43.77
CA PRO A 31 11.72 5.84 -44.68
C PRO A 31 11.42 4.44 -44.13
N ASP A 32 12.23 3.95 -43.18
CA ASP A 32 12.04 2.69 -42.46
C ASP A 32 11.06 2.79 -41.28
N GLN A 33 10.66 4.00 -40.90
CA GLN A 33 9.80 4.29 -39.75
C GLN A 33 8.40 4.76 -40.15
N ILE A 34 8.14 4.92 -41.44
CA ILE A 34 6.86 5.45 -41.96
C ILE A 34 5.69 4.59 -41.49
N GLU A 35 5.77 3.27 -41.63
CA GLU A 35 4.68 2.38 -41.26
C GLU A 35 4.40 2.42 -39.76
N GLY A 36 5.47 2.39 -38.95
CA GLY A 36 5.37 2.49 -37.50
C GLY A 36 4.83 3.84 -37.04
N HIS A 37 5.21 4.93 -37.71
CA HIS A 37 4.70 6.28 -37.45
C HIS A 37 3.20 6.38 -37.76
N LEU A 38 2.78 5.94 -38.96
CA LEU A 38 1.37 5.97 -39.38
C LEU A 38 0.47 5.14 -38.46
N GLN A 39 0.91 3.95 -38.04
CA GLN A 39 0.14 3.12 -37.11
C GLN A 39 0.04 3.72 -35.72
N LYS A 40 1.13 4.32 -35.20
CA LYS A 40 1.16 4.84 -33.83
C LYS A 40 0.48 6.20 -33.71
N GLN A 41 0.79 7.13 -34.61
CA GLN A 41 0.38 8.54 -34.55
C GLN A 41 -0.94 8.80 -35.28
N HIS A 42 -1.16 8.15 -36.42
CA HIS A 42 -2.35 8.38 -37.26
C HIS A 42 -3.37 7.23 -37.22
N LYS A 43 -3.09 6.15 -36.46
CA LYS A 43 -3.94 4.95 -36.33
C LYS A 43 -4.33 4.31 -37.67
N VAL A 44 -3.48 4.47 -38.68
CA VAL A 44 -3.67 3.90 -40.02
C VAL A 44 -3.50 2.39 -39.98
N SER A 45 -4.31 1.66 -40.75
CA SER A 45 -4.21 0.20 -40.83
C SER A 45 -2.87 -0.27 -41.38
N TYR A 46 -2.42 -1.46 -41.00
CA TYR A 46 -1.13 -2.00 -41.47
C TYR A 46 -1.01 -2.01 -43.00
N LYS A 47 -2.04 -2.50 -43.71
CA LYS A 47 -2.06 -2.61 -45.17
C LYS A 47 -1.95 -1.25 -45.86
N GLU A 48 -2.62 -0.25 -45.32
CA GLU A 48 -2.57 1.11 -45.85
C GLU A 48 -1.24 1.80 -45.54
N ALA A 49 -0.73 1.63 -44.32
CA ALA A 49 0.58 2.14 -43.92
C ALA A 49 1.72 1.54 -44.76
N GLU A 50 1.65 0.24 -45.05
CA GLU A 50 2.58 -0.44 -45.95
C GLU A 50 2.53 0.12 -47.37
N ALA A 51 1.33 0.33 -47.92
CA ALA A 51 1.16 0.94 -49.24
C ALA A 51 1.73 2.37 -49.31
N VAL A 52 1.46 3.20 -48.29
CA VAL A 52 2.03 4.55 -48.18
C VAL A 52 3.56 4.48 -48.06
N GLY A 53 4.10 3.61 -47.21
CA GLY A 53 5.54 3.45 -47.01
C GLY A 53 6.28 3.05 -48.28
N GLN A 54 5.71 2.13 -49.09
CA GLN A 54 6.27 1.74 -50.39
C GLN A 54 6.33 2.92 -51.36
N GLN A 55 5.27 3.73 -51.43
CA GLN A 55 5.23 4.90 -52.31
C GLN A 55 6.22 5.99 -51.88
N VAL A 56 6.27 6.32 -50.58
CA VAL A 56 7.25 7.29 -50.08
C VAL A 56 8.69 6.83 -50.35
N ARG A 57 9.01 5.55 -50.14
CA ARG A 57 10.34 4.99 -50.45
C ARG A 57 10.72 5.06 -51.92
N SER A 58 9.75 5.22 -52.83
CA SER A 58 10.01 5.41 -54.27
C SER A 58 10.37 6.85 -54.65
N TRP A 59 10.25 7.81 -53.73
CA TRP A 59 10.62 9.20 -53.98
C TRP A 59 12.12 9.33 -54.25
N ALA A 60 12.45 9.96 -55.38
CA ALA A 60 13.82 10.18 -55.77
C ALA A 60 14.51 11.15 -54.81
N GLY A 61 15.70 10.76 -54.34
CA GLY A 61 16.54 11.62 -53.50
C GLY A 61 16.18 11.63 -52.03
N LEU A 62 15.43 10.65 -51.49
CA LEU A 62 15.29 10.51 -50.04
C LEU A 62 16.57 9.95 -49.40
N VAL A 63 17.00 10.60 -48.31
CA VAL A 63 18.06 10.08 -47.44
C VAL A 63 17.57 8.81 -46.75
N GLN A 64 18.31 7.71 -46.93
CA GLN A 64 17.94 6.43 -46.33
C GLN A 64 18.60 6.21 -44.97
N TYR A 65 19.78 6.79 -44.75
CA TYR A 65 20.55 6.56 -43.54
C TYR A 65 20.86 7.86 -42.79
N PRO A 66 20.83 7.86 -41.44
CA PRO A 66 21.13 9.06 -40.65
C PRO A 66 22.53 9.65 -40.88
N SER A 67 23.49 8.86 -41.35
CA SER A 67 24.86 9.30 -41.67
C SER A 67 24.95 10.16 -42.93
N GLU A 68 23.96 10.08 -43.81
CA GLU A 68 23.88 10.84 -45.07
C GLU A 68 23.14 12.17 -44.88
N LEU A 69 22.58 12.43 -43.69
CA LEU A 69 21.83 13.63 -43.41
C LEU A 69 22.78 14.81 -43.18
N GLU A 70 22.77 15.76 -44.11
CA GLU A 70 23.44 17.05 -43.95
C GLU A 70 22.49 18.06 -43.29
N VAL A 71 22.85 18.53 -42.09
CA VAL A 71 22.11 19.62 -41.43
C VAL A 71 22.58 20.96 -42.01
N PRO A 72 21.67 21.84 -42.44
CA PRO A 72 22.05 23.10 -43.07
C PRO A 72 22.90 23.98 -42.17
N THR A 73 23.95 24.57 -42.75
CA THR A 73 24.71 25.68 -42.17
C THR A 73 24.34 26.98 -42.89
N GLY A 74 24.31 28.13 -42.18
CA GLY A 74 24.15 29.44 -42.84
C GLY A 74 22.71 29.94 -43.07
N ALA A 75 21.76 29.63 -42.17
CA ALA A 75 20.42 30.21 -42.14
C ALA A 75 19.63 30.12 -43.48
N PRO A 76 19.24 28.91 -43.92
CA PRO A 76 18.38 28.73 -45.09
C PRO A 76 16.99 29.37 -44.90
N LYS A 77 16.24 29.45 -46.01
CA LYS A 77 14.81 29.78 -45.97
C LYS A 77 14.07 28.72 -45.13
N PRO A 78 13.09 29.10 -44.30
CA PRO A 78 12.31 28.15 -43.53
C PRO A 78 11.60 27.11 -44.41
N VAL A 79 11.73 25.84 -44.04
CA VAL A 79 10.97 24.73 -44.61
C VAL A 79 9.50 24.94 -44.24
N ARG A 80 8.65 25.13 -45.24
CA ARG A 80 7.23 25.49 -45.03
C ARG A 80 6.44 24.45 -44.23
N GLN A 81 6.84 23.20 -44.34
CA GLN A 81 6.19 22.03 -43.74
C GLN A 81 6.56 21.83 -42.26
N LEU A 82 7.52 22.60 -41.74
CA LEU A 82 8.02 22.48 -40.37
C LEU A 82 7.71 23.74 -39.57
N PRO A 83 7.49 23.63 -38.24
CA PRO A 83 7.25 24.79 -37.39
C PRO A 83 8.51 25.65 -37.28
N VAL A 84 8.34 26.97 -37.30
CA VAL A 84 9.43 27.93 -37.03
C VAL A 84 9.35 28.36 -35.57
N TYR A 85 10.46 28.21 -34.85
CA TYR A 85 10.60 28.64 -33.47
C TYR A 85 11.42 29.93 -33.39
N THR A 86 10.99 30.90 -32.59
CA THR A 86 11.63 32.22 -32.46
C THR A 86 12.56 32.34 -31.23
N ASP A 87 12.62 31.30 -30.41
CA ASP A 87 13.38 31.19 -29.15
C ASP A 87 14.69 30.38 -29.29
N GLY A 88 15.17 30.20 -30.53
CA GLY A 88 16.44 29.51 -30.79
C GLY A 88 17.63 30.29 -30.25
N MET A 89 18.58 29.60 -29.61
CA MET A 89 19.84 30.16 -29.12
C MET A 89 21.00 29.52 -29.87
N LEU A 90 21.59 30.26 -30.80
CA LEU A 90 22.77 29.84 -31.55
C LEU A 90 24.03 30.10 -30.72
N CYS A 91 24.87 29.09 -30.55
CA CYS A 91 26.15 29.21 -29.85
C CYS A 91 27.06 30.29 -30.48
N GLN A 92 27.80 31.03 -29.66
CA GLN A 92 28.75 32.07 -30.10
C GLN A 92 30.20 31.83 -29.61
N PHE A 93 30.50 30.69 -28.99
CA PHE A 93 31.84 30.41 -28.45
C PHE A 93 32.90 30.18 -29.53
N ASP A 94 32.50 29.62 -30.67
CA ASP A 94 33.31 29.56 -31.87
C ASP A 94 32.41 29.78 -33.09
N SER A 95 32.17 31.04 -33.42
CA SER A 95 31.29 31.44 -34.51
C SER A 95 31.75 30.96 -35.89
N SER A 96 32.99 30.46 -36.01
CA SER A 96 33.56 29.97 -37.26
C SER A 96 33.37 28.46 -37.46
N CYS A 97 33.13 27.68 -36.40
CA CYS A 97 32.97 26.23 -36.49
C CYS A 97 31.82 25.63 -35.67
N CYS A 98 31.11 26.42 -34.86
CA CYS A 98 30.00 25.95 -34.02
C CYS A 98 28.66 26.52 -34.46
N TYR A 99 27.87 25.67 -35.12
CA TYR A 99 26.51 25.99 -35.58
C TYR A 99 25.41 25.43 -34.68
N TYR A 100 25.75 25.08 -33.44
CA TYR A 100 24.80 24.44 -32.53
C TYR A 100 23.70 25.41 -32.07
N VAL A 101 22.44 25.02 -32.30
CA VAL A 101 21.26 25.75 -31.83
C VAL A 101 20.54 24.95 -30.75
N ALA A 102 20.13 25.63 -29.67
CA ALA A 102 19.30 25.06 -28.63
C ALA A 102 18.13 25.98 -28.29
N ARG A 103 17.02 25.40 -27.83
CA ARG A 103 15.85 26.14 -27.36
C ARG A 103 15.76 26.24 -25.83
N SER A 104 16.71 25.64 -25.10
CA SER A 104 16.79 25.75 -23.63
C SER A 104 18.19 26.12 -23.15
N LYS A 105 18.25 26.92 -22.06
CA LYS A 105 19.51 27.34 -21.43
C LYS A 105 20.30 26.14 -20.90
N GLU A 106 19.64 25.06 -20.53
CA GLU A 106 20.30 23.84 -20.07
C GLU A 106 20.99 23.09 -21.20
N ALA A 107 20.32 22.97 -22.36
CA ALA A 107 20.87 22.28 -23.52
C ALA A 107 22.11 23.01 -24.06
N ILE A 108 22.07 24.34 -24.16
CA ILE A 108 23.23 25.12 -24.63
C ILE A 108 24.41 25.06 -23.64
N ARG A 109 24.14 25.04 -22.33
CA ARG A 109 25.17 24.83 -21.29
C ARG A 109 25.79 23.43 -21.34
N LYS A 110 25.00 22.42 -21.66
CA LYS A 110 25.51 21.05 -21.83
C LYS A 110 26.44 20.98 -23.03
N HIS A 111 26.04 21.60 -24.14
CA HIS A 111 26.86 21.75 -25.33
C HIS A 111 28.18 22.48 -25.04
N TRP A 112 28.15 23.66 -24.40
CA TRP A 112 29.39 24.39 -24.05
C TRP A 112 30.38 23.57 -23.22
N ARG A 113 29.88 22.78 -22.27
CA ARG A 113 30.70 21.88 -21.44
C ARG A 113 31.38 20.77 -22.23
N LYS A 114 30.72 20.30 -23.28
CA LYS A 114 31.12 19.12 -24.04
C LYS A 114 32.04 19.48 -25.20
N ASP A 115 31.66 20.52 -25.94
CA ASP A 115 32.22 20.80 -27.26
C ASP A 115 33.15 22.04 -27.25
N HIS A 116 33.10 22.86 -26.19
CA HIS A 116 34.00 24.01 -26.03
C HIS A 116 34.93 23.83 -24.82
N GLN A 117 36.20 23.52 -25.10
CA GLN A 117 37.23 23.40 -24.06
C GLN A 117 37.48 24.77 -23.39
N GLY A 118 37.16 24.89 -22.10
CA GLY A 118 37.35 26.11 -21.32
C GLY A 118 36.09 26.62 -20.61
N TRP A 119 34.89 26.19 -21.02
CA TRP A 119 33.66 26.55 -20.29
C TRP A 119 33.47 25.64 -19.07
N SER A 120 33.79 26.16 -17.88
CA SER A 120 33.42 25.54 -16.61
C SER A 120 32.52 26.46 -15.80
N ALA A 121 31.25 26.09 -15.66
CA ALA A 121 30.39 26.67 -14.63
C ALA A 121 30.84 26.13 -13.25
N GLY A 122 31.96 26.65 -12.74
CA GLY A 122 32.41 26.50 -11.35
C GLY A 122 32.55 25.07 -10.83
N LYS A 123 33.72 24.45 -10.97
CA LYS A 123 34.07 23.15 -10.35
C LYS A 123 34.31 23.16 -8.83
N LYS A 124 33.80 24.12 -8.04
CA LYS A 124 34.07 24.16 -6.58
C LYS A 124 32.79 24.15 -5.74
N ARG A 125 32.70 23.22 -4.78
CA ARG A 125 31.67 23.18 -3.71
C ARG A 125 31.68 24.51 -2.96
N GLY A 126 30.50 25.12 -2.79
CA GLY A 126 30.27 26.37 -2.06
C GLY A 126 29.35 27.35 -2.80
N ARG A 127 28.51 28.09 -2.06
CA ARG A 127 27.61 29.12 -2.61
C ARG A 127 28.45 30.23 -3.29
N PRO A 128 28.30 30.50 -4.60
CA PRO A 128 29.11 31.52 -5.26
C PRO A 128 28.76 32.92 -4.77
N SER A 129 29.76 33.80 -4.66
CA SER A 129 29.58 35.23 -4.40
C SER A 129 28.66 35.90 -5.45
N ARG A 130 27.86 36.90 -5.03
CA ARG A 130 26.98 37.71 -5.91
C ARG A 130 27.71 38.29 -7.13
N THR A 131 28.96 38.70 -6.98
CA THR A 131 29.77 39.26 -8.08
C THR A 131 30.14 38.19 -9.10
N ARG A 132 30.45 36.97 -8.64
CA ARG A 132 30.75 35.82 -9.50
C ARG A 132 29.49 35.31 -10.21
N GLN A 133 28.33 35.37 -9.57
CA GLN A 133 27.06 35.08 -10.23
C GLN A 133 26.76 36.06 -11.37
N LYS A 134 26.97 37.37 -11.14
CA LYS A 134 26.81 38.39 -12.18
C LYS A 134 27.78 38.20 -13.35
N SER A 135 29.05 37.89 -13.09
CA SER A 135 30.02 37.66 -14.17
C SER A 135 29.73 36.40 -14.97
N VAL A 136 29.30 35.31 -14.31
CA VAL A 136 28.85 34.09 -14.98
C VAL A 136 27.61 34.39 -15.83
N GLN A 137 26.63 35.12 -15.31
CA GLN A 137 25.42 35.49 -16.06
C GLN A 137 25.75 36.35 -17.29
N ALA A 138 26.59 37.38 -17.14
CA ALA A 138 27.01 38.22 -18.26
C ALA A 138 27.81 37.45 -19.32
N HIS A 139 28.59 36.42 -18.92
CA HIS A 139 29.27 35.53 -19.84
C HIS A 139 28.30 34.59 -20.56
N MET A 140 27.21 34.20 -19.90
CA MET A 140 26.13 33.41 -20.51
C MET A 140 25.34 34.21 -21.54
N ASP A 141 25.02 35.47 -21.25
CA ASP A 141 24.24 36.34 -22.15
C ASP A 141 25.02 36.69 -23.43
N LYS A 142 26.36 36.60 -23.40
CA LYS A 142 27.23 36.74 -24.57
C LYS A 142 27.52 35.43 -25.30
N GLY A 143 27.19 34.28 -24.70
CA GLY A 143 27.51 32.96 -25.23
C GLY A 143 26.60 32.48 -26.35
N TYR A 144 25.51 33.21 -26.64
CA TYR A 144 24.56 32.88 -27.70
C TYR A 144 23.91 34.11 -28.33
N ARG A 145 23.37 33.93 -29.55
CA ARG A 145 22.49 34.90 -30.23
C ARG A 145 21.11 34.28 -30.40
N LEU A 146 20.05 35.08 -30.24
CA LEU A 146 18.68 34.63 -30.54
C LEU A 146 18.46 34.53 -32.04
N VAL A 147 17.89 33.41 -32.48
CA VAL A 147 17.67 33.06 -33.88
C VAL A 147 16.30 32.43 -34.08
N HIS A 148 15.79 32.53 -35.30
CA HIS A 148 14.71 31.64 -35.73
C HIS A 148 15.32 30.27 -36.03
N CYS A 149 14.67 29.19 -35.62
CA CYS A 149 15.18 27.86 -35.86
C CYS A 149 14.09 26.86 -36.20
N GLN A 150 14.49 25.82 -36.93
CA GLN A 150 13.68 24.65 -37.24
C GLN A 150 14.42 23.37 -36.86
N ARG A 151 13.72 22.25 -36.91
CA ARG A 151 14.28 20.92 -36.71
C ARG A 151 13.58 19.95 -37.64
N LEU A 152 14.35 19.08 -38.30
CA LEU A 152 13.81 18.07 -39.19
C LEU A 152 13.12 16.96 -38.39
N PHE A 153 13.85 16.27 -37.50
CA PHE A 153 13.35 15.08 -36.79
C PHE A 153 13.03 15.35 -35.32
N SER A 154 12.00 14.70 -34.77
CA SER A 154 11.57 14.95 -33.38
C SER A 154 12.47 14.32 -32.30
N SER A 155 13.21 13.25 -32.62
CA SER A 155 14.09 12.53 -31.70
C SER A 155 15.25 11.82 -32.42
N ARG A 156 16.28 11.41 -31.67
CA ARG A 156 17.47 10.64 -32.13
C ARG A 156 18.34 11.39 -33.16
N HIS A 157 18.99 10.66 -34.07
CA HIS A 157 19.88 11.26 -35.08
C HIS A 157 19.08 12.18 -36.02
N GLY A 158 19.63 13.36 -36.30
CA GLY A 158 18.96 14.40 -37.10
C GLY A 158 17.99 15.30 -36.32
N SER A 159 17.83 15.12 -35.00
CA SER A 159 16.95 15.96 -34.17
C SER A 159 17.56 17.29 -33.73
N GLN A 160 18.58 17.77 -34.44
CA GLN A 160 19.28 19.00 -34.11
C GLN A 160 18.49 20.20 -34.65
N TYR A 161 18.54 21.32 -33.92
CA TYR A 161 17.99 22.58 -34.41
C TYR A 161 19.02 23.26 -35.31
N PHE A 162 18.54 23.91 -36.36
CA PHE A 162 19.35 24.74 -37.25
C PHE A 162 18.70 26.12 -37.41
N GLU A 163 19.54 27.15 -37.59
CA GLU A 163 19.09 28.52 -37.81
C GLU A 163 18.35 28.63 -39.15
N VAL A 164 17.30 29.45 -39.22
CA VAL A 164 16.58 29.79 -40.45
C VAL A 164 16.35 31.30 -40.54
N GLN A 165 16.05 31.79 -41.74
CA GLN A 165 15.69 33.20 -41.94
C GLN A 165 14.38 33.55 -41.25
N ALA A 166 14.21 34.82 -40.89
CA ALA A 166 12.92 35.32 -40.42
C ALA A 166 11.87 35.14 -41.54
N PRO A 167 10.69 34.57 -41.24
CA PRO A 167 9.63 34.43 -42.23
C PRO A 167 9.18 35.81 -42.75
N SER A 168 9.11 35.95 -44.07
CA SER A 168 8.63 37.16 -44.76
C SER A 168 7.16 37.43 -44.43
N GLN A 169 6.79 38.70 -44.21
CA GLN A 169 5.43 39.11 -43.80
C GLN A 169 4.35 38.95 -44.89
N ASP A 170 4.71 38.48 -46.09
CA ASP A 170 3.80 38.29 -47.21
C ASP A 170 3.06 36.95 -47.10
N GLY A 171 1.91 36.94 -46.41
CA GLY A 171 0.69 36.12 -46.61
C GLY A 171 0.70 34.59 -46.81
N GLU A 172 1.81 33.95 -47.15
CA GLU A 172 1.97 32.50 -47.44
C GLU A 172 3.27 31.95 -46.79
N GLY A 173 3.58 32.42 -45.58
CA GLY A 173 4.72 31.96 -44.79
C GLY A 173 4.42 30.75 -43.90
N PRO A 174 5.44 29.99 -43.45
CA PRO A 174 5.26 28.91 -42.47
C PRO A 174 4.65 29.43 -41.17
N GLU A 175 3.88 28.58 -40.49
CA GLU A 175 3.27 28.88 -39.19
C GLU A 175 4.35 29.29 -38.17
N ILE A 176 4.38 30.58 -37.85
CA ILE A 176 5.20 31.14 -36.78
C ILE A 176 4.52 30.72 -35.48
N VAL A 177 5.20 29.92 -34.66
CA VAL A 177 4.69 29.59 -33.32
C VAL A 177 4.79 30.86 -32.47
N PRO A 178 3.69 31.53 -32.08
CA PRO A 178 3.77 32.80 -31.36
C PRO A 178 4.32 32.55 -29.95
N VAL A 179 5.29 33.36 -29.53
CA VAL A 179 5.90 33.25 -28.19
C VAL A 179 5.09 33.96 -27.09
N ASP A 180 3.97 34.61 -27.42
CA ASP A 180 3.10 35.25 -26.40
C ASP A 180 1.87 34.42 -26.00
N GLY A 181 2.06 33.10 -25.97
CA GLY A 181 1.26 32.17 -25.18
C GLY A 181 1.95 31.77 -23.88
N ALA A 182 3.03 32.45 -23.47
CA ALA A 182 3.87 32.01 -22.36
C ALA A 182 3.11 31.89 -21.02
N ALA A 183 2.15 32.76 -20.73
CA ALA A 183 1.35 32.64 -19.50
C ALA A 183 0.27 31.52 -19.59
N ALA A 184 -0.29 31.28 -20.77
CA ALA A 184 -1.31 30.26 -20.99
C ALA A 184 -0.71 28.86 -21.13
N TRP A 185 0.42 28.72 -21.84
CA TRP A 185 1.17 27.47 -21.99
C TRP A 185 2.16 27.21 -20.85
N ALA A 186 2.60 28.19 -20.07
CA ALA A 186 3.22 27.89 -18.77
C ALA A 186 2.18 27.37 -17.79
N ARG A 187 0.94 27.90 -17.79
CA ARG A 187 -0.14 27.32 -16.98
C ARG A 187 -0.60 25.96 -17.49
N VAL A 188 -0.79 25.78 -18.80
CA VAL A 188 -1.16 24.49 -19.40
C VAL A 188 0.01 23.51 -19.36
N GLY A 189 1.25 23.98 -19.52
CA GLY A 189 2.47 23.17 -19.45
C GLY A 189 2.90 22.84 -18.04
N GLU A 190 2.70 23.71 -17.04
CA GLU A 190 2.77 23.38 -15.61
C GLU A 190 1.61 22.50 -15.21
N GLN A 191 0.39 22.72 -15.70
CA GLN A 191 -0.75 21.83 -15.44
C GLN A 191 -0.55 20.47 -16.10
N MET A 192 0.04 20.41 -17.29
CA MET A 192 0.35 19.17 -17.99
C MET A 192 1.58 18.52 -17.37
N ALA A 193 2.65 19.24 -17.04
CA ALA A 193 3.81 18.67 -16.34
C ALA A 193 3.45 18.23 -14.92
N LYS A 194 2.58 18.98 -14.23
CA LYS A 194 1.98 18.57 -12.96
C LYS A 194 1.04 17.39 -13.17
N ALA A 195 0.21 17.37 -14.21
CA ALA A 195 -0.64 16.23 -14.52
C ALA A 195 0.17 14.99 -14.93
N TRP A 196 1.27 15.14 -15.67
CA TRP A 196 2.19 14.06 -16.04
C TRP A 196 3.01 13.61 -14.84
N ALA A 197 3.49 14.51 -13.98
CA ALA A 197 4.13 14.18 -12.71
C ALA A 197 3.14 13.56 -11.72
N ASP A 198 1.87 13.99 -11.71
CA ASP A 198 0.80 13.42 -10.92
C ASP A 198 0.37 12.07 -11.50
N ILE A 199 0.41 11.88 -12.82
CA ILE A 199 0.18 10.59 -13.51
C ILE A 199 1.35 9.66 -13.28
N GLU A 200 2.60 10.14 -13.24
CA GLU A 200 3.79 9.34 -12.98
C GLU A 200 3.92 9.01 -11.49
N LYS A 201 3.59 9.96 -10.61
CA LYS A 201 3.43 9.73 -9.17
C LYS A 201 2.28 8.77 -8.90
N ARG A 202 1.12 8.95 -9.53
CA ARG A 202 0.02 7.98 -9.47
C ARG A 202 0.46 6.64 -10.03
N ALA A 203 1.13 6.58 -11.18
CA ALA A 203 1.63 5.32 -11.73
C ALA A 203 2.63 4.63 -10.78
N GLN A 204 3.38 5.38 -9.98
CA GLN A 204 4.27 4.86 -8.93
C GLN A 204 3.52 4.48 -7.63
N THR A 205 2.41 5.16 -7.30
CA THR A 205 1.64 4.91 -6.07
C THR A 205 0.48 3.94 -6.25
N THR A 206 -0.09 3.84 -7.45
CA THR A 206 -1.18 2.93 -7.81
C THR A 206 -0.59 1.54 -8.08
N ILE A 207 -1.18 0.50 -7.48
CA ILE A 207 -0.79 -0.88 -7.74
C ILE A 207 -1.15 -1.28 -9.18
N GLN A 208 -0.16 -1.65 -10.01
CA GLN A 208 -0.35 -2.02 -11.42
C GLN A 208 -0.20 -3.51 -11.71
N GLU A 209 -0.94 -4.06 -12.68
CA GLU A 209 -0.88 -5.49 -13.09
C GLU A 209 0.52 -5.97 -13.52
N GLY A 210 1.41 -5.04 -13.90
CA GLY A 210 2.77 -5.27 -14.37
C GLY A 210 3.87 -5.21 -13.30
N GLU A 211 3.57 -4.95 -12.02
CA GLU A 211 4.55 -5.04 -10.91
C GLU A 211 5.02 -6.48 -10.61
N ARG A 212 4.83 -7.40 -11.55
CA ARG A 212 5.43 -8.73 -11.56
C ARG A 212 6.90 -8.59 -11.95
N ASP A 213 7.70 -7.94 -11.10
CA ASP A 213 9.15 -7.98 -11.20
C ASP A 213 9.58 -9.43 -10.93
N GLU A 214 9.76 -10.17 -12.02
CA GLU A 214 10.03 -11.61 -12.03
C GLU A 214 8.91 -12.46 -11.39
N VAL A 215 8.80 -13.72 -11.78
CA VAL A 215 7.79 -14.63 -11.22
C VAL A 215 8.11 -14.81 -9.74
N ASN A 216 7.44 -14.06 -8.85
CA ASN A 216 7.63 -14.15 -7.41
C ASN A 216 6.61 -15.15 -6.81
N PRO A 217 7.03 -16.38 -6.45
CA PRO A 217 6.12 -17.40 -5.93
C PRO A 217 5.37 -16.95 -4.66
N TRP A 218 5.95 -16.00 -3.92
CA TRP A 218 5.29 -15.37 -2.77
C TRP A 218 4.05 -14.58 -3.19
N LEU A 219 4.14 -13.72 -4.21
CA LEU A 219 2.99 -12.92 -4.68
C LEU A 219 1.94 -13.76 -5.39
N GLU A 220 2.35 -14.84 -6.06
CA GLU A 220 1.43 -15.83 -6.60
C GLU A 220 0.68 -16.57 -5.49
N ARG A 221 1.36 -16.96 -4.41
CA ARG A 221 0.71 -17.65 -3.30
C ARG A 221 -0.21 -16.71 -2.50
N THR A 222 0.17 -15.44 -2.35
CA THR A 222 -0.64 -14.49 -1.58
C THR A 222 -1.81 -13.97 -2.39
N GLN A 223 -1.70 -13.83 -3.71
CA GLN A 223 -2.70 -13.21 -4.59
C GLN A 223 -3.00 -11.73 -4.25
N TRP A 224 -2.06 -11.03 -3.59
CA TRP A 224 -2.26 -9.63 -3.22
C TRP A 224 -2.40 -8.71 -4.43
N LEU A 225 -1.55 -8.92 -5.44
CA LEU A 225 -1.55 -8.09 -6.64
C LEU A 225 -2.91 -8.10 -7.36
N PRO A 226 -3.48 -9.25 -7.76
CA PRO A 226 -4.80 -9.26 -8.41
C PRO A 226 -5.94 -8.79 -7.49
N TYR A 227 -5.79 -8.90 -6.17
CA TYR A 227 -6.81 -8.42 -5.23
C TYR A 227 -6.81 -6.89 -5.07
N LEU A 228 -5.62 -6.27 -5.01
CA LEU A 228 -5.46 -4.84 -4.69
C LEU A 228 -5.17 -3.96 -5.92
N VAL A 229 -5.22 -4.53 -7.12
CA VAL A 229 -4.90 -3.83 -8.37
C VAL A 229 -5.74 -2.56 -8.56
N GLY A 230 -5.05 -1.50 -8.98
CA GLY A 230 -5.62 -0.18 -9.23
C GLY A 230 -6.05 0.57 -7.98
N MET A 231 -5.62 0.15 -6.79
CA MET A 231 -5.75 0.92 -5.53
C MET A 231 -4.45 1.69 -5.27
N GLU A 232 -4.56 2.82 -4.56
CA GLU A 232 -3.42 3.66 -4.20
C GLU A 232 -2.72 3.14 -2.94
N ARG A 233 -1.41 2.93 -3.01
CA ARG A 233 -0.57 2.51 -1.87
C ARG A 233 -0.66 3.49 -0.70
N PRO A 234 -0.60 4.83 -0.89
CA PRO A 234 -0.75 5.79 0.21
C PRO A 234 -2.08 5.60 0.95
N ASP A 235 -3.19 5.42 0.25
CA ASP A 235 -4.50 5.23 0.89
C ASP A 235 -4.57 3.91 1.67
N LEU A 236 -3.99 2.84 1.12
CA LEU A 236 -3.89 1.54 1.79
C LEU A 236 -3.01 1.59 3.05
N LEU A 237 -1.91 2.33 3.01
CA LEU A 237 -1.03 2.51 4.18
C LEU A 237 -1.71 3.41 5.22
N ALA A 238 -2.27 4.54 4.81
CA ALA A 238 -3.00 5.45 5.68
C ALA A 238 -4.16 4.76 6.40
N CYS A 239 -4.89 3.85 5.74
CA CYS A 239 -6.03 3.19 6.39
C CYS A 239 -5.63 2.22 7.52
N ILE A 240 -4.36 1.80 7.60
CA ILE A 240 -3.83 0.94 8.68
C ILE A 240 -2.93 1.68 9.66
N GLU A 241 -2.78 2.99 9.53
CA GLU A 241 -1.98 3.79 10.45
C GLU A 241 -2.64 3.89 11.83
N GLU A 242 -1.86 4.24 12.85
CA GLU A 242 -2.40 4.53 14.17
C GLU A 242 -3.30 5.77 14.11
N PRO A 243 -4.46 5.74 14.77
CA PRO A 243 -5.39 6.86 14.74
C PRO A 243 -4.86 8.05 15.50
N VAL A 244 -5.26 9.23 15.04
CA VAL A 244 -4.89 10.50 15.67
C VAL A 244 -5.84 10.73 16.85
N ALA A 245 -5.40 10.40 18.07
CA ALA A 245 -6.17 10.64 19.29
C ALA A 245 -6.31 12.15 19.57
N GLU A 246 -5.21 12.88 19.51
CA GLU A 246 -5.16 14.33 19.65
C GLU A 246 -4.44 14.93 18.43
N PRO A 247 -5.12 15.72 17.59
CA PRO A 247 -4.49 16.31 16.42
C PRO A 247 -3.50 17.39 16.83
N ASP A 248 -2.29 17.34 16.26
CA ASP A 248 -1.31 18.42 16.41
C ASP A 248 -1.90 19.69 15.79
N ALA A 249 -2.03 20.76 16.57
CA ALA A 249 -2.55 22.05 16.11
C ALA A 249 -1.76 22.65 14.92
N ARG A 250 -0.57 22.12 14.61
CA ARG A 250 0.28 22.51 13.48
C ARG A 250 0.05 21.68 12.22
N GLN A 251 -0.76 20.61 12.28
CA GLN A 251 -1.01 19.68 11.18
C GLN A 251 -2.51 19.65 10.87
N GLU A 252 -2.89 19.60 9.59
CA GLU A 252 -4.29 19.45 9.16
C GLU A 252 -4.77 17.99 9.34
N GLN A 253 -4.80 17.50 10.58
CA GLN A 253 -5.28 16.17 10.94
C GLN A 253 -6.62 16.26 11.66
N GLN A 254 -7.52 15.33 11.35
CA GLN A 254 -8.79 15.19 12.08
C GLN A 254 -8.60 14.20 13.21
N ALA A 255 -9.16 14.51 14.38
CA ALA A 255 -9.21 13.56 15.49
C ALA A 255 -10.06 12.35 15.12
N GLU A 256 -9.58 11.16 15.46
CA GLU A 256 -10.28 9.89 15.29
C GLU A 256 -10.50 9.23 16.67
N PRO A 257 -11.36 9.81 17.55
CA PRO A 257 -11.45 9.38 18.94
C PRO A 257 -12.01 7.95 19.08
N VAL A 258 -12.99 7.58 18.24
CA VAL A 258 -13.56 6.22 18.21
C VAL A 258 -12.52 5.20 17.79
N GLU A 259 -11.75 5.49 16.74
CA GLU A 259 -10.64 4.66 16.32
C GLU A 259 -9.57 4.54 17.42
N ALA A 260 -9.23 5.64 18.10
CA ALA A 260 -8.27 5.66 19.20
C ALA A 260 -8.74 4.80 20.38
N ALA A 261 -10.03 4.82 20.71
CA ALA A 261 -10.62 3.95 21.73
C ALA A 261 -10.51 2.47 21.33
N ILE A 262 -10.84 2.12 20.07
CA ILE A 262 -10.69 0.75 19.55
C ILE A 262 -9.22 0.30 19.56
N TRP A 263 -8.31 1.20 19.19
CA TRP A 263 -6.87 0.97 19.17
C TRP A 263 -6.33 0.64 20.57
N ALA A 264 -6.74 1.42 21.57
CA ALA A 264 -6.40 1.21 22.98
C ALA A 264 -7.05 -0.06 23.54
N ALA A 265 -8.32 -0.33 23.20
CA ALA A 265 -9.02 -1.53 23.64
C ALA A 265 -8.35 -2.81 23.14
N MET A 266 -7.84 -2.83 21.90
CA MET A 266 -7.09 -3.98 21.37
C MET A 266 -5.75 -4.18 22.08
N ASP A 267 -5.03 -3.10 22.46
CA ASP A 267 -3.80 -3.21 23.28
C ASP A 267 -4.12 -3.77 24.66
N GLY A 268 -5.13 -3.22 25.33
CA GLY A 268 -5.62 -3.67 26.63
C GLY A 268 -6.06 -5.13 26.61
N LEU A 269 -6.85 -5.53 25.61
CA LEU A 269 -7.31 -6.90 25.43
C LEU A 269 -6.14 -7.88 25.27
N ALA A 270 -5.12 -7.53 24.48
CA ALA A 270 -3.95 -8.38 24.28
C ALA A 270 -3.17 -8.57 25.60
N ARG A 271 -2.93 -7.49 26.34
CA ARG A 271 -2.25 -7.53 27.66
C ARG A 271 -3.02 -8.35 28.66
N PHE A 272 -4.32 -8.11 28.76
CA PHE A 272 -5.20 -8.83 29.66
C PHE A 272 -5.23 -10.33 29.31
N SER A 273 -5.43 -10.67 28.03
CA SER A 273 -5.48 -12.07 27.58
C SER A 273 -4.16 -12.79 27.87
N GLN A 274 -3.01 -12.11 27.77
CA GLN A 274 -1.74 -12.70 28.17
C GLN A 274 -1.62 -12.86 29.70
N ALA A 275 -2.06 -11.89 30.50
CA ALA A 275 -2.05 -12.00 31.96
C ALA A 275 -2.85 -13.23 32.40
N SER A 276 -4.04 -13.46 31.83
CA SER A 276 -4.83 -14.66 32.07
C SER A 276 -4.08 -15.97 31.77
N ILE A 277 -3.22 -16.01 30.74
CA ILE A 277 -2.37 -17.18 30.46
C ILE A 277 -1.35 -17.45 31.57
N ILE A 278 -0.86 -16.39 32.23
CA ILE A 278 0.12 -16.47 33.32
C ILE A 278 -0.57 -16.87 34.62
N ASP A 279 -1.68 -16.19 34.93
CA ASP A 279 -2.24 -16.17 36.28
C ASP A 279 -3.40 -17.17 36.46
N ARG A 280 -4.15 -17.48 35.40
CA ARG A 280 -5.46 -18.19 35.51
C ARG A 280 -5.55 -19.49 34.72
N ILE A 281 -4.51 -19.86 33.96
CA ILE A 281 -4.62 -20.95 32.97
C ILE A 281 -3.62 -22.09 33.23
N GLY A 282 -4.17 -23.28 33.45
CA GLY A 282 -3.43 -24.54 33.55
C GLY A 282 -2.69 -24.94 32.27
N VAL A 283 -1.72 -25.85 32.40
CA VAL A 283 -0.84 -26.28 31.29
C VAL A 283 -1.62 -26.93 30.13
N PHE A 284 -2.68 -27.70 30.43
CA PHE A 284 -3.46 -28.41 29.41
C PHE A 284 -4.13 -27.46 28.41
N ILE A 285 -4.73 -26.37 28.89
CA ILE A 285 -5.36 -25.35 28.03
C ILE A 285 -4.29 -24.66 27.17
N ARG A 286 -3.09 -24.40 27.73
CA ARG A 286 -1.98 -23.81 26.96
C ARG A 286 -1.42 -24.75 25.90
N LEU A 287 -1.39 -26.06 26.14
CA LEU A 287 -1.00 -27.07 25.15
C LEU A 287 -2.04 -27.19 24.04
N GLU A 288 -3.31 -27.10 24.42
CA GLU A 288 -4.46 -27.13 23.51
C GLU A 288 -4.45 -25.91 22.57
N ALA A 289 -4.24 -24.71 23.11
CA ALA A 289 -4.26 -23.46 22.35
C ALA A 289 -3.11 -23.31 21.33
N ILE A 290 -2.01 -24.05 21.47
CA ILE A 290 -0.85 -23.95 20.55
C ILE A 290 -0.90 -24.96 19.39
N ARG A 291 -1.92 -25.83 19.33
CA ARG A 291 -2.09 -26.77 18.23
C ARG A 291 -2.21 -26.05 16.89
N THR A 292 -1.82 -26.76 15.84
CA THR A 292 -1.94 -26.35 14.44
C THR A 292 -2.68 -27.36 13.58
N GLU A 293 -2.93 -28.57 14.11
CA GLU A 293 -3.69 -29.65 13.46
C GLU A 293 -4.60 -30.33 14.50
N MET A 294 -5.72 -30.91 14.05
CA MET A 294 -6.78 -31.47 14.91
C MET A 294 -6.33 -32.62 15.84
N HIS A 295 -5.31 -33.38 15.47
CA HIS A 295 -4.82 -34.51 16.29
C HIS A 295 -3.34 -34.34 16.65
N GLN A 296 -2.87 -33.09 16.75
CA GLN A 296 -1.48 -32.80 17.07
C GLN A 296 -1.20 -32.90 18.58
N THR A 297 -0.25 -33.75 18.96
CA THR A 297 0.34 -33.71 20.30
C THR A 297 1.36 -32.58 20.41
N ARG A 298 1.24 -31.78 21.48
CA ARG A 298 2.18 -30.69 21.80
C ARG A 298 2.79 -30.95 23.16
N PHE A 299 4.08 -30.65 23.29
CA PHE A 299 4.83 -30.79 24.54
C PHE A 299 5.31 -29.45 25.11
N GLN A 300 5.25 -28.39 24.29
CA GLN A 300 5.57 -27.03 24.71
C GLN A 300 4.28 -26.21 24.76
N PRO A 301 3.87 -25.72 25.95
CA PRO A 301 2.65 -24.94 26.10
C PRO A 301 2.79 -23.56 25.48
N LEU A 302 1.65 -22.93 25.16
CA LEU A 302 1.59 -21.53 24.79
C LEU A 302 2.31 -20.66 25.82
N GLN A 303 3.38 -19.98 25.38
CA GLN A 303 4.20 -19.12 26.22
C GLN A 303 3.76 -17.66 26.13
N PRO A 304 3.66 -16.94 27.26
CA PRO A 304 3.55 -15.48 27.23
C PRO A 304 4.77 -14.85 26.55
N TYR A 305 4.67 -13.59 26.15
CA TYR A 305 5.87 -12.80 25.82
C TYR A 305 6.59 -12.41 27.11
N MET A 306 7.91 -12.57 27.14
CA MET A 306 8.73 -12.34 28.34
C MET A 306 8.76 -10.87 28.77
N ASP A 307 8.56 -9.94 27.84
CA ASP A 307 8.63 -8.50 28.08
C ASP A 307 7.25 -7.84 27.83
N LYS A 308 6.86 -6.94 28.74
CA LYS A 308 5.64 -6.11 28.63
C LYS A 308 5.68 -5.18 27.42
N ASN A 309 6.85 -4.84 26.88
CA ASN A 309 6.97 -4.08 25.63
C ASN A 309 6.88 -4.97 24.38
N ALA A 310 7.28 -6.24 24.50
CA ALA A 310 7.21 -7.18 23.38
C ALA A 310 5.76 -7.44 22.97
N ILE A 311 4.83 -7.57 23.93
CA ILE A 311 3.42 -7.77 23.60
C ILE A 311 2.84 -6.61 22.79
N VAL A 312 3.13 -5.35 23.14
CA VAL A 312 2.66 -4.15 22.41
C VAL A 312 3.05 -4.21 20.94
N LYS A 313 4.32 -4.48 20.68
CA LYS A 313 4.85 -4.62 19.31
C LYS A 313 4.13 -5.73 18.53
N HIS A 314 3.73 -6.81 19.19
CA HIS A 314 3.08 -7.96 18.57
C HIS A 314 1.56 -7.80 18.49
N THR A 315 0.97 -6.84 19.22
CA THR A 315 -0.43 -6.43 19.09
C THR A 315 -0.64 -5.50 17.90
N ARG A 316 0.40 -4.77 17.47
CA ARG A 316 0.33 -3.80 16.37
C ARG A 316 -0.40 -4.32 15.12
N PRO A 317 -0.12 -5.53 14.58
CA PRO A 317 -0.86 -6.03 13.42
C PRO A 317 -2.37 -6.14 13.63
N TRP A 318 -2.84 -6.52 14.83
CA TRP A 318 -4.27 -6.55 15.15
C TRP A 318 -4.88 -5.16 15.18
N GLN A 319 -4.19 -4.19 15.80
CA GLN A 319 -4.64 -2.79 15.80
C GLN A 319 -4.75 -2.25 14.36
N GLN A 320 -3.74 -2.50 13.53
CA GLN A 320 -3.74 -2.10 12.11
C GLN A 320 -4.91 -2.73 11.33
N MET A 321 -5.23 -4.01 11.57
CA MET A 321 -6.40 -4.65 10.96
C MET A 321 -7.72 -4.05 11.43
N LEU A 322 -7.84 -3.66 12.71
CA LEU A 322 -9.04 -2.98 13.20
C LEU A 322 -9.19 -1.58 12.60
N MET A 323 -8.10 -0.84 12.41
CA MET A 323 -8.12 0.47 11.73
C MET A 323 -8.54 0.34 10.27
N PHE A 324 -8.05 -0.70 9.58
CA PHE A 324 -8.52 -1.01 8.24
C PHE A 324 -10.05 -1.13 8.21
N PHE A 325 -10.65 -1.87 9.13
CA PHE A 325 -12.11 -1.98 9.20
C PHE A 325 -12.78 -0.65 9.58
N ALA A 326 -12.28 0.06 10.58
CA ALA A 326 -12.81 1.35 11.04
C ALA A 326 -12.90 2.38 9.90
N ARG A 327 -11.82 2.50 9.12
CA ARG A 327 -11.72 3.50 8.06
C ARG A 327 -12.38 3.07 6.75
N THR A 328 -12.50 1.77 6.47
CA THR A 328 -13.14 1.28 5.23
C THR A 328 -14.62 0.94 5.38
N GLN A 329 -15.15 0.80 6.61
CA GLN A 329 -16.59 0.68 6.83
C GLN A 329 -17.31 2.04 6.85
N LYS A 330 -16.58 3.14 7.03
CA LYS A 330 -17.08 4.51 6.86
C LYS A 330 -17.22 4.84 5.38
N GLU A 331 -18.13 5.77 5.06
CA GLU A 331 -18.21 6.31 3.70
C GLU A 331 -16.91 7.04 3.36
N HIS A 332 -16.32 6.72 2.20
CA HIS A 332 -15.05 7.30 1.76
C HIS A 332 -15.01 7.41 0.23
N GLY A 333 -14.27 8.41 -0.28
CA GLY A 333 -14.18 8.68 -1.71
C GLY A 333 -13.09 7.92 -2.47
N TRP A 334 -12.21 7.19 -1.77
CA TRP A 334 -11.09 6.47 -2.37
C TRP A 334 -11.45 5.01 -2.71
N LYS A 335 -10.67 4.40 -3.61
CA LYS A 335 -10.89 3.02 -4.05
C LYS A 335 -10.31 2.03 -3.03
N SER A 336 -11.12 1.59 -2.08
CA SER A 336 -10.71 0.66 -1.02
C SER A 336 -10.89 -0.82 -1.37
N PRO A 337 -10.23 -1.74 -0.64
CA PRO A 337 -10.42 -3.18 -0.80
C PRO A 337 -11.86 -3.61 -0.58
N LYS A 338 -12.38 -4.44 -1.50
CA LYS A 338 -13.73 -4.98 -1.41
C LYS A 338 -13.76 -6.20 -0.49
N TYR A 339 -14.62 -6.16 0.53
CA TYR A 339 -14.93 -7.28 1.41
C TYR A 339 -16.33 -7.10 2.01
N ARG A 340 -16.87 -8.14 2.65
CA ARG A 340 -18.18 -8.07 3.31
C ARG A 340 -18.15 -8.80 4.64
N PHE A 341 -18.63 -8.12 5.69
CA PHE A 341 -18.92 -8.80 6.95
C PHE A 341 -20.11 -9.76 6.80
N THR A 342 -19.95 -10.95 7.39
CA THR A 342 -21.09 -11.80 7.71
C THR A 342 -22.02 -11.09 8.69
N ARG A 343 -23.26 -11.57 8.83
CA ARG A 343 -24.22 -11.00 9.79
C ARG A 343 -23.65 -10.92 11.21
N ARG A 344 -23.08 -12.03 11.71
CA ARG A 344 -22.45 -12.08 13.04
C ARG A 344 -21.28 -11.11 13.19
N GLN A 345 -20.44 -10.97 12.16
CA GLN A 345 -19.32 -10.02 12.18
C GLN A 345 -19.82 -8.58 12.19
N ARG A 346 -20.89 -8.27 11.45
CA ARG A 346 -21.52 -6.95 11.45
C ARG A 346 -22.12 -6.60 12.80
N GLU A 347 -22.88 -7.51 13.40
CA GLU A 347 -23.47 -7.32 14.73
C GLU A 347 -22.36 -7.07 15.78
N ALA A 348 -21.30 -7.90 15.80
CA ALA A 348 -20.18 -7.71 16.72
C ALA A 348 -19.40 -6.40 16.46
N TRP A 349 -19.27 -5.99 15.20
CA TRP A 349 -18.65 -4.71 14.83
C TRP A 349 -19.46 -3.51 15.31
N GLU A 350 -20.78 -3.54 15.14
CA GLU A 350 -21.68 -2.48 15.58
C GLU A 350 -21.64 -2.32 17.11
N VAL A 351 -21.60 -3.43 17.87
CA VAL A 351 -21.42 -3.40 19.32
C VAL A 351 -20.05 -2.80 19.70
N LEU A 352 -18.97 -3.16 19.00
CA LEU A 352 -17.65 -2.58 19.26
C LEU A 352 -17.63 -1.06 19.02
N ILE A 353 -18.23 -0.59 17.93
CA ILE A 353 -18.34 0.86 17.64
C ILE A 353 -19.15 1.57 18.73
N GLU A 354 -20.26 0.99 19.17
CA GLU A 354 -21.10 1.56 20.22
C GLU A 354 -20.34 1.69 21.54
N GLN A 355 -19.67 0.62 21.98
CA GLN A 355 -18.88 0.65 23.22
C GLN A 355 -17.68 1.60 23.12
N ALA A 356 -17.09 1.76 21.94
CA ALA A 356 -16.05 2.74 21.70
C ALA A 356 -16.53 4.18 21.88
N LYS A 357 -17.74 4.51 21.39
CA LYS A 357 -18.33 5.84 21.58
C LYS A 357 -18.61 6.14 23.05
N ARG A 358 -19.25 5.20 23.77
CA ARG A 358 -19.54 5.34 25.20
C ARG A 358 -18.29 5.58 26.04
N SER A 359 -17.20 4.86 25.75
CA SER A 359 -15.93 5.02 26.46
C SER A 359 -15.29 6.41 26.29
N ILE A 360 -15.71 7.19 25.29
CA ILE A 360 -15.25 8.56 25.03
C ILE A 360 -16.18 9.58 25.69
N GLU A 361 -17.49 9.30 25.66
CA GLU A 361 -18.53 10.16 26.22
C GLU A 361 -18.49 10.18 27.76
N GLY A 362 -17.91 9.14 28.38
CA GLY A 362 -17.70 9.10 29.83
C GLY A 362 -19.05 9.04 30.55
N ASP A 363 -19.82 7.99 30.30
CA ASP A 363 -21.11 7.82 30.94
C ASP A 363 -20.93 7.54 32.45
N GLU A 364 -21.51 8.40 33.28
CA GLU A 364 -21.69 8.25 34.74
C GLU A 364 -22.47 6.97 35.12
N GLU A 365 -23.03 6.24 34.15
CA GLU A 365 -23.72 4.97 34.35
C GLU A 365 -22.78 3.80 34.72
N ASP A 366 -21.51 3.83 34.31
CA ASP A 366 -20.55 2.78 34.69
C ASP A 366 -20.19 2.84 36.20
N GLU A 367 -20.16 4.03 36.82
CA GLU A 367 -20.01 4.15 38.29
C GLU A 367 -21.29 3.76 39.06
N ALA A 368 -22.46 3.82 38.42
CA ALA A 368 -23.72 3.41 39.04
C ALA A 368 -23.93 1.88 38.94
N GLU A 369 -23.56 1.23 37.84
CA GLU A 369 -23.61 -0.24 37.71
C GLU A 369 -22.56 -0.93 38.59
N ASP A 370 -21.34 -0.38 38.70
CA ASP A 370 -20.32 -0.90 39.62
C ASP A 370 -20.73 -0.70 41.09
N MET A 371 -21.40 0.42 41.44
CA MET A 371 -21.99 0.61 42.79
C MET A 371 -23.21 -0.29 43.05
N ASP A 372 -24.03 -0.60 42.04
CA ASP A 372 -25.18 -1.49 42.21
C ASP A 372 -24.75 -2.97 42.33
N GLU A 373 -23.70 -3.42 41.61
CA GLU A 373 -23.08 -4.76 41.81
C GLU A 373 -22.41 -4.85 43.21
N GLU A 374 -21.65 -3.84 43.65
CA GLU A 374 -21.08 -3.79 45.02
C GLU A 374 -22.18 -3.74 46.10
N ARG A 375 -23.33 -3.11 45.82
CA ARG A 375 -24.46 -3.01 46.75
C ARG A 375 -25.27 -4.29 46.85
N GLU A 376 -25.42 -5.04 45.75
CA GLU A 376 -26.04 -6.37 45.75
C GLU A 376 -25.15 -7.40 46.48
N GLU A 377 -23.82 -7.34 46.34
CA GLU A 377 -22.89 -8.21 47.09
C GLU A 377 -22.88 -7.88 48.61
N LEU A 378 -22.93 -6.59 48.99
CA LEU A 378 -23.04 -6.17 50.40
C LEU A 378 -24.40 -6.50 51.04
N ASP A 379 -25.50 -6.47 50.26
CA ASP A 379 -26.83 -6.83 50.74
C ASP A 379 -26.98 -8.38 50.88
N GLU A 380 -26.21 -9.18 50.13
CA GLU A 380 -26.12 -10.65 50.32
C GLU A 380 -25.26 -11.03 51.54
N GLU A 381 -24.14 -10.36 51.79
CA GLU A 381 -23.32 -10.60 53.01
C GLU A 381 -24.02 -10.20 54.31
N MET A 382 -24.93 -9.21 54.27
CA MET A 382 -25.71 -8.77 55.44
C MET A 382 -26.89 -9.68 55.80
N MET A 383 -27.21 -10.71 55.00
CA MET A 383 -28.33 -11.63 55.29
C MET A 383 -27.90 -12.91 56.04
N ASP A 384 -26.59 -13.16 56.20
CA ASP A 384 -26.08 -14.35 56.90
C ASP A 384 -25.77 -14.14 58.40
N ASP A 385 -25.90 -12.93 58.95
CA ASP A 385 -25.56 -12.60 60.34
C ASP A 385 -26.78 -12.32 61.25
N ILE A 386 -27.78 -13.20 61.23
CA ILE A 386 -28.75 -13.31 62.33
C ILE A 386 -28.89 -14.78 62.73
N ASP A 387 -27.91 -15.30 63.45
CA ASP A 387 -28.14 -15.92 64.76
C ASP A 387 -26.81 -16.28 65.45
N GLU A 388 -26.73 -15.84 66.71
CA GLU A 388 -25.97 -16.42 67.82
C GLU A 388 -24.78 -15.60 68.35
N ALA A 389 -25.09 -14.82 69.38
CA ALA A 389 -24.16 -14.17 70.29
C ALA A 389 -23.39 -15.21 71.12
N ILE A 390 -22.08 -14.99 71.33
CA ILE A 390 -21.36 -14.89 72.62
C ILE A 390 -19.83 -14.99 72.38
N GLU A 391 -19.11 -13.98 72.92
CA GLU A 391 -17.69 -13.88 73.36
C GLU A 391 -16.71 -15.02 73.00
N VAL A 392 -15.45 -14.82 72.57
CA VAL A 392 -14.34 -14.07 73.19
C VAL A 392 -13.25 -13.84 72.11
N ALA A 393 -12.58 -12.68 72.16
CA ALA A 393 -11.48 -12.30 71.28
C ALA A 393 -10.26 -13.23 71.36
N GLU A 394 -9.83 -13.76 70.21
CA GLU A 394 -8.43 -14.08 69.90
C GLU A 394 -8.13 -13.56 68.48
N GLU A 395 -7.22 -12.58 68.39
CA GLU A 395 -6.77 -11.97 67.13
C GLU A 395 -5.90 -12.97 66.35
N GLU A 396 -6.47 -13.60 65.31
CA GLU A 396 -5.70 -14.24 64.24
C GLU A 396 -5.33 -13.21 63.15
N PRO A 397 -4.11 -13.26 62.59
CA PRO A 397 -3.61 -12.25 61.66
C PRO A 397 -4.38 -12.28 60.34
N GLY A 398 -4.90 -11.12 59.96
CA GLY A 398 -5.74 -10.88 58.79
C GLY A 398 -5.29 -11.65 57.54
N GLN A 399 -6.19 -12.50 57.06
CA GLN A 399 -6.21 -12.96 55.69
C GLN A 399 -6.45 -11.71 54.83
N GLY A 400 -5.38 -11.18 54.24
CA GLY A 400 -5.52 -10.13 53.23
C GLY A 400 -6.32 -10.69 52.07
N GLU A 401 -7.50 -10.12 51.83
CA GLU A 401 -8.28 -10.27 50.61
C GLU A 401 -7.32 -10.25 49.41
N GLY A 402 -7.27 -11.37 48.68
CA GLY A 402 -6.52 -11.43 47.43
C GLY A 402 -7.07 -10.39 46.45
N PRO A 403 -6.25 -9.80 45.57
CA PRO A 403 -6.75 -8.85 44.58
C PRO A 403 -7.82 -9.52 43.73
N GLU A 404 -9.02 -8.92 43.70
CA GLU A 404 -10.15 -9.40 42.91
C GLU A 404 -9.77 -9.78 41.47
N PRO A 405 -10.43 -10.80 40.88
CA PRO A 405 -10.15 -11.22 39.52
C PRO A 405 -10.50 -10.09 38.56
N LYS A 406 -9.47 -9.38 38.07
CA LYS A 406 -9.60 -8.35 37.03
C LYS A 406 -10.52 -8.85 35.91
N LYS A 407 -11.58 -8.10 35.61
CA LYS A 407 -12.55 -8.34 34.52
C LYS A 407 -12.14 -7.55 33.26
N LEU A 408 -12.54 -8.03 32.07
CA LEU A 408 -12.40 -7.24 30.83
C LEU A 408 -13.40 -6.08 30.84
N SER A 409 -12.98 -4.89 30.41
CA SER A 409 -13.92 -3.76 30.23
C SER A 409 -14.93 -4.02 29.10
N LYS A 410 -16.06 -3.31 29.08
CA LYS A 410 -17.13 -3.50 28.08
C LYS A 410 -16.61 -3.39 26.63
N ILE A 411 -15.78 -2.39 26.33
CA ILE A 411 -15.14 -2.24 25.01
C ILE A 411 -14.14 -3.37 24.68
N GLN A 412 -13.39 -3.86 25.67
CA GLN A 412 -12.46 -4.99 25.47
C GLN A 412 -13.21 -6.30 25.20
N LYS A 413 -14.33 -6.54 25.91
CA LYS A 413 -15.24 -7.68 25.64
C LYS A 413 -15.82 -7.60 24.22
N ALA A 414 -16.32 -6.42 23.80
CA ALA A 414 -16.80 -6.22 22.44
C ALA A 414 -15.71 -6.43 21.38
N CYS A 415 -14.49 -5.96 21.65
CA CYS A 415 -13.32 -6.14 20.79
C CYS A 415 -12.96 -7.63 20.64
N LEU A 416 -13.01 -8.39 21.75
CA LEU A 416 -12.80 -9.83 21.77
C LEU A 416 -13.86 -10.55 20.92
N GLU A 417 -15.14 -10.23 21.07
CA GLU A 417 -16.22 -10.83 20.28
C GLU A 417 -16.03 -10.61 18.78
N PHE A 418 -15.69 -9.38 18.38
CA PHE A 418 -15.45 -9.06 16.98
C PHE A 418 -14.23 -9.82 16.43
N CYS A 419 -13.11 -9.87 17.17
CA CYS A 419 -11.92 -10.62 16.77
C CYS A 419 -12.20 -12.13 16.64
N ILE A 420 -12.96 -12.71 17.57
CA ILE A 420 -13.39 -14.12 17.51
C ILE A 420 -14.33 -14.35 16.32
N ALA A 421 -15.24 -13.42 16.01
CA ALA A 421 -16.11 -13.51 14.84
C ALA A 421 -15.34 -13.42 13.51
N LEU A 422 -14.23 -12.68 13.46
CA LEU A 422 -13.32 -12.65 12.31
C LEU A 422 -12.57 -13.98 12.14
N LEU A 423 -12.06 -14.55 13.23
CA LEU A 423 -11.33 -15.83 13.23
C LEU A 423 -12.26 -17.00 12.87
N ASN A 424 -13.50 -17.00 13.37
CA ASN A 424 -14.53 -18.00 13.10
C ASN A 424 -15.25 -17.77 11.76
N HIS A 425 -14.50 -17.41 10.73
CA HIS A 425 -14.98 -17.32 9.35
C HIS A 425 -14.66 -18.62 8.61
N ARG A 426 -15.58 -19.09 7.75
CA ARG A 426 -15.35 -20.25 6.90
C ARG A 426 -15.18 -19.82 5.45
N ILE A 427 -13.97 -20.00 4.92
CA ILE A 427 -13.62 -19.73 3.53
C ILE A 427 -14.21 -20.86 2.68
N THR A 428 -15.07 -20.51 1.72
CA THR A 428 -15.78 -21.51 0.89
C THR A 428 -15.41 -21.47 -0.59
N ARG A 429 -15.07 -20.30 -1.12
CA ARG A 429 -14.77 -20.12 -2.54
C ARG A 429 -13.45 -19.39 -2.77
N ARG A 430 -13.31 -18.19 -2.22
CA ARG A 430 -12.11 -17.36 -2.37
C ARG A 430 -11.59 -16.95 -1.00
N GLU A 431 -10.28 -16.93 -0.84
CA GLU A 431 -9.63 -16.54 0.41
C GLU A 431 -10.04 -15.12 0.83
N TYR A 432 -10.15 -14.22 -0.14
CA TYR A 432 -10.59 -12.83 0.02
C TYR A 432 -12.10 -12.62 0.25
N ASP A 433 -12.88 -13.70 0.37
CA ASP A 433 -14.22 -13.57 0.93
C ASP A 433 -14.15 -13.36 2.47
N SER A 434 -13.01 -13.69 3.09
CA SER A 434 -12.77 -13.43 4.50
C SER A 434 -12.27 -12.00 4.76
N PRO A 435 -12.99 -11.20 5.56
CA PRO A 435 -12.56 -9.84 5.93
C PRO A 435 -11.16 -9.83 6.59
N LEU A 436 -10.84 -10.84 7.39
CA LEU A 436 -9.55 -10.95 8.06
C LEU A 436 -8.40 -11.15 7.05
N VAL A 437 -8.62 -11.98 6.02
CA VAL A 437 -7.63 -12.18 4.95
C VAL A 437 -7.45 -10.91 4.12
N CYS A 438 -8.53 -10.15 3.89
CA CYS A 438 -8.46 -8.85 3.21
C CYS A 438 -7.59 -7.84 3.99
N ALA A 439 -7.83 -7.69 5.30
CA ALA A 439 -7.03 -6.81 6.14
C ALA A 439 -5.55 -7.24 6.17
N LEU A 440 -5.29 -8.55 6.26
CA LEU A 440 -3.94 -9.11 6.18
C LEU A 440 -3.25 -8.78 4.85
N ALA A 441 -3.96 -8.77 3.73
CA ALA A 441 -3.36 -8.37 2.45
C ALA A 441 -2.90 -6.92 2.42
N VAL A 442 -3.66 -6.01 3.05
CA VAL A 442 -3.23 -4.60 3.20
C VAL A 442 -1.97 -4.50 4.04
N LEU A 443 -1.83 -5.31 5.10
CA LEU A 443 -0.55 -5.40 5.84
C LEU A 443 0.62 -5.89 4.99
N GLY A 444 0.36 -6.52 3.83
CA GLY A 444 1.38 -6.94 2.86
C GLY A 444 1.93 -5.81 2.00
N VAL A 445 1.30 -4.63 1.99
CA VAL A 445 1.72 -3.46 1.22
C VAL A 445 2.86 -2.73 1.95
N LYS A 446 3.81 -2.17 1.19
CA LYS A 446 4.82 -1.20 1.64
C LYS A 446 4.85 -0.01 0.66
N GLU A 447 5.55 1.06 1.03
CA GLU A 447 5.67 2.30 0.23
C GLU A 447 6.07 2.00 -1.23
N ASP A 448 7.00 1.07 -1.41
CA ASP A 448 7.66 0.71 -2.67
C ASP A 448 7.54 -0.79 -2.98
N GLY A 449 6.31 -1.32 -3.03
CA GLY A 449 6.07 -2.71 -3.43
C GLY A 449 5.43 -3.57 -2.35
N TRP A 450 5.88 -4.82 -2.23
CA TRP A 450 5.26 -5.81 -1.35
C TRP A 450 6.20 -6.28 -0.25
N LYS A 451 5.67 -6.55 0.94
CA LYS A 451 6.42 -7.21 2.01
C LYS A 451 6.73 -8.64 1.59
N GLY A 452 8.02 -8.96 1.51
CA GLY A 452 8.50 -10.28 1.08
C GLY A 452 8.37 -11.38 2.15
N PRO A 453 8.79 -12.61 1.81
CA PRO A 453 8.78 -13.77 2.72
C PRO A 453 9.69 -13.62 3.94
N GLU A 454 10.59 -12.63 3.95
CA GLU A 454 11.43 -12.25 5.09
C GLU A 454 10.67 -11.41 6.13
N GLN A 455 9.79 -10.53 5.66
CA GLN A 455 9.17 -9.46 6.46
C GLN A 455 7.78 -9.82 6.96
N TYR A 456 7.03 -10.61 6.18
CA TYR A 456 5.62 -10.86 6.44
C TYR A 456 5.33 -12.03 7.40
N PRO A 457 6.06 -13.17 7.39
CA PRO A 457 5.82 -14.24 8.36
C PRO A 457 5.96 -13.85 9.84
N PRO A 458 6.83 -12.90 10.25
CA PRO A 458 6.78 -12.32 11.60
C PRO A 458 5.44 -11.67 11.95
N ILE A 459 4.82 -10.95 11.01
CA ILE A 459 3.48 -10.33 11.18
C ILE A 459 2.45 -11.44 11.42
N LEU A 460 2.43 -12.47 10.59
CA LEU A 460 1.54 -13.62 10.76
C LEU A 460 1.76 -14.31 12.11
N SER A 461 3.02 -14.48 12.53
CA SER A 461 3.36 -15.11 13.82
C SER A 461 2.78 -14.33 15.00
N ALA A 462 2.87 -13.00 14.95
CA ALA A 462 2.30 -12.11 15.96
C ALA A 462 0.77 -12.23 15.98
N VAL A 463 0.11 -12.12 14.82
CA VAL A 463 -1.36 -12.27 14.70
C VAL A 463 -1.83 -13.61 15.25
N ILE A 464 -1.19 -14.72 14.85
CA ILE A 464 -1.53 -16.08 15.30
C ILE A 464 -1.37 -16.21 16.82
N LYS A 465 -0.26 -15.70 17.40
CA LYS A 465 0.00 -15.84 18.83
C LYS A 465 -0.99 -15.02 19.67
N ILE A 466 -1.30 -13.79 19.28
CA ILE A 466 -2.33 -12.97 19.95
C ILE A 466 -3.72 -13.61 19.79
N ALA A 467 -4.05 -14.16 18.62
CA ALA A 467 -5.30 -14.89 18.41
C ALA A 467 -5.47 -16.07 19.38
N ARG A 468 -4.38 -16.79 19.67
CA ARG A 468 -4.41 -17.89 20.66
C ARG A 468 -4.66 -17.39 22.07
N PHE A 469 -4.07 -16.26 22.47
CA PHE A 469 -4.42 -15.63 23.75
C PHE A 469 -5.89 -15.26 23.81
N MET A 470 -6.43 -14.64 22.76
CA MET A 470 -7.86 -14.28 22.68
C MET A 470 -8.78 -15.49 22.73
N VAL A 471 -8.44 -16.60 22.08
CA VAL A 471 -9.26 -17.83 22.13
C VAL A 471 -9.30 -18.42 23.53
N VAL A 472 -8.16 -18.42 24.25
CA VAL A 472 -8.16 -18.85 25.66
C VAL A 472 -8.96 -17.89 26.53
N GLN A 473 -8.78 -16.58 26.36
CA GLN A 473 -9.57 -15.58 27.07
C GLN A 473 -11.07 -15.76 26.81
N LYS A 474 -11.46 -15.98 25.55
CA LYS A 474 -12.86 -16.23 25.21
C LYS A 474 -13.40 -17.50 25.86
N GLY A 475 -12.56 -18.52 26.03
CA GLY A 475 -12.89 -19.72 26.80
C GLY A 475 -13.21 -19.39 28.25
N LEU A 476 -12.37 -18.59 28.91
CA LEU A 476 -12.58 -18.13 30.29
C LEU A 476 -13.88 -17.34 30.43
N GLU A 477 -14.10 -16.32 29.58
CA GLU A 477 -15.33 -15.50 29.63
C GLU A 477 -16.61 -16.32 29.44
N MET A 478 -16.54 -17.47 28.76
CA MET A 478 -17.68 -18.37 28.54
C MET A 478 -17.86 -19.42 29.65
N SER A 479 -16.86 -19.62 30.53
CA SER A 479 -16.88 -20.68 31.54
C SER A 479 -17.52 -20.25 32.87
N GLY A 480 -17.77 -18.95 33.07
CA GLY A 480 -18.21 -18.40 34.36
C GLY A 480 -17.09 -18.34 35.40
N PRO A 481 -17.30 -17.68 36.56
CA PRO A 481 -16.42 -17.84 37.72
C PRO A 481 -16.38 -19.31 38.15
N GLU A 482 -15.25 -19.75 38.71
CA GLU A 482 -15.11 -21.08 39.27
C GLU A 482 -16.04 -21.19 40.49
N GLU A 483 -17.31 -21.52 40.27
CA GLU A 483 -18.12 -22.09 41.35
C GLU A 483 -17.43 -23.40 41.72
N ASP A 484 -16.78 -23.39 42.88
CA ASP A 484 -16.28 -24.57 43.57
C ASP A 484 -17.49 -25.44 43.90
N SER A 485 -17.99 -26.19 42.91
CA SER A 485 -18.89 -27.29 43.15
C SER A 485 -18.05 -28.40 43.76
N GLY A 486 -17.70 -28.22 45.04
CA GLY A 486 -17.21 -29.23 45.94
C GLY A 486 -18.29 -30.30 46.13
N ASP A 487 -18.49 -31.11 45.11
CA ASP A 487 -19.14 -32.42 45.22
C ASP A 487 -18.63 -33.30 44.07
N GLU A 488 -17.33 -33.64 44.14
CA GLU A 488 -16.84 -34.86 43.51
C GLU A 488 -17.33 -36.06 44.35
N THR A 489 -18.62 -36.36 44.28
CA THR A 489 -19.10 -37.72 44.54
C THR A 489 -18.95 -38.52 43.25
N ASP A 490 -17.89 -39.31 43.26
CA ASP A 490 -17.52 -40.38 42.34
C ASP A 490 -18.60 -41.48 42.37
N ASP A 491 -19.69 -41.31 41.62
CA ASP A 491 -20.72 -42.34 41.40
C ASP A 491 -20.96 -42.60 39.91
N ASP A 492 -19.90 -43.04 39.20
CA ASP A 492 -20.02 -43.71 37.89
C ASP A 492 -20.18 -45.23 38.07
N LEU A 493 -21.17 -45.65 38.87
CA LEU A 493 -21.66 -47.03 38.94
C LEU A 493 -23.18 -47.05 39.14
N ASP A 494 -23.97 -46.83 38.09
CA ASP A 494 -25.24 -47.58 37.99
C ASP A 494 -25.76 -47.75 36.55
N ASP A 495 -26.11 -49.00 36.29
CA ASP A 495 -26.68 -49.58 35.09
C ASP A 495 -28.21 -49.61 35.26
N SER A 496 -28.98 -48.79 34.55
CA SER A 496 -30.33 -49.21 34.16
C SER A 496 -30.96 -48.38 33.05
N ALA A 497 -31.56 -49.12 32.13
CA ALA A 497 -32.47 -48.65 31.11
C ALA A 497 -33.85 -48.32 31.72
N TYR A 498 -34.30 -47.06 31.61
CA TYR A 498 -35.73 -46.72 31.52
C TYR A 498 -35.94 -45.31 30.94
N GLU A 499 -37.10 -45.12 30.31
CA GLU A 499 -37.49 -44.04 29.42
C GLU A 499 -37.81 -42.67 30.08
N SER A 500 -37.57 -41.60 29.29
CA SER A 500 -38.36 -40.35 29.13
C SER A 500 -38.50 -39.29 30.25
N GLY A 501 -37.69 -38.20 30.12
CA GLY A 501 -38.03 -36.77 30.38
C GLY A 501 -37.71 -36.17 31.76
N PRO A 502 -37.62 -34.82 31.95
CA PRO A 502 -37.32 -33.70 31.04
C PRO A 502 -35.94 -33.04 31.32
N SER A 503 -35.37 -32.36 30.32
CA SER A 503 -34.27 -31.38 30.41
C SER A 503 -33.09 -31.72 31.34
N GLN A 504 -32.16 -32.55 30.86
CA GLN A 504 -30.78 -32.56 31.38
C GLN A 504 -30.23 -31.12 31.29
N ARG A 505 -30.14 -30.41 32.42
CA ARG A 505 -29.35 -29.18 32.56
C ARG A 505 -27.93 -29.56 32.14
N ARG A 506 -27.53 -29.18 30.92
CA ARG A 506 -26.17 -29.44 30.42
C ARG A 506 -25.20 -28.78 31.39
N ARG A 507 -24.38 -29.57 32.08
CA ARG A 507 -23.30 -29.05 32.94
C ARG A 507 -22.53 -27.95 32.17
N PRO A 508 -22.22 -26.80 32.80
CA PRO A 508 -21.41 -25.76 32.18
C PRO A 508 -20.13 -26.37 31.60
N LYS A 509 -19.78 -26.00 30.37
CA LYS A 509 -18.56 -26.51 29.75
C LYS A 509 -17.37 -25.79 30.36
N GLY A 510 -16.45 -26.53 30.95
CA GLY A 510 -15.19 -25.95 31.44
C GLY A 510 -14.35 -25.30 30.33
N CYS A 511 -13.46 -24.40 30.73
CA CYS A 511 -12.64 -23.60 29.80
C CYS A 511 -11.87 -24.46 28.80
N LEU A 512 -11.31 -25.59 29.22
CA LEU A 512 -10.58 -26.50 28.32
C LEU A 512 -11.46 -27.01 27.17
N GLN A 513 -12.68 -27.45 27.47
CA GLN A 513 -13.60 -27.97 26.46
C GLN A 513 -14.05 -26.87 25.47
N LEU A 514 -14.22 -25.64 25.97
CA LEU A 514 -14.57 -24.49 25.14
C LEU A 514 -13.43 -24.07 24.23
N VAL A 515 -12.21 -24.03 24.75
CA VAL A 515 -10.99 -23.76 23.96
C VAL A 515 -10.80 -24.83 22.91
N GLN A 516 -10.88 -26.12 23.27
CA GLN A 516 -10.77 -27.23 22.31
C GLN A 516 -11.79 -27.11 21.17
N LYS A 517 -13.05 -26.80 21.49
CA LYS A 517 -14.10 -26.60 20.49
C LYS A 517 -13.77 -25.43 19.54
N MET A 518 -13.24 -24.32 20.04
CA MET A 518 -12.82 -23.20 19.20
C MET A 518 -11.59 -23.55 18.35
N MET A 519 -10.65 -24.30 18.94
CA MET A 519 -9.44 -24.74 18.27
C MET A 519 -9.77 -25.59 17.04
N ASP A 520 -10.58 -26.64 17.22
CA ASP A 520 -11.00 -27.54 16.14
C ASP A 520 -11.86 -26.84 15.08
N ARG A 521 -12.69 -25.88 15.52
CA ARG A 521 -13.62 -25.19 14.62
C ARG A 521 -12.91 -24.21 13.68
N PHE A 522 -11.92 -23.45 14.17
CA PHE A 522 -11.37 -22.36 13.36
C PHE A 522 -9.90 -22.00 13.61
N MET A 523 -9.15 -22.66 14.50
CA MET A 523 -7.75 -22.28 14.77
C MET A 523 -6.68 -23.24 14.24
N VAL A 524 -7.08 -24.39 13.69
CA VAL A 524 -6.16 -25.41 13.17
C VAL A 524 -6.33 -25.63 11.66
N ARG A 525 -5.36 -26.28 11.02
CA ARG A 525 -5.46 -26.74 9.63
C ARG A 525 -6.58 -27.76 9.48
N GLY A 526 -7.26 -27.72 8.34
CA GLY A 526 -8.46 -28.51 8.05
C GLY A 526 -9.78 -27.78 8.39
N SER A 527 -9.72 -26.64 9.07
CA SER A 527 -10.90 -25.85 9.42
C SER A 527 -11.47 -25.01 8.27
N HIS A 528 -10.69 -24.81 7.19
CA HIS A 528 -11.02 -23.86 6.12
C HIS A 528 -11.25 -22.43 6.64
N SER A 529 -10.52 -22.03 7.68
CA SER A 529 -10.61 -20.70 8.29
C SER A 529 -9.47 -19.77 7.87
N PRO A 530 -9.54 -18.46 8.19
CA PRO A 530 -8.41 -17.56 8.07
C PRO A 530 -7.17 -18.00 8.85
N MET A 531 -7.33 -18.70 9.98
CA MET A 531 -6.19 -19.23 10.73
C MET A 531 -5.44 -20.28 9.93
N GLN A 532 -6.14 -21.18 9.24
CA GLN A 532 -5.51 -22.12 8.33
C GLN A 532 -4.72 -21.38 7.24
N TRP A 533 -5.32 -20.35 6.62
CA TRP A 533 -4.64 -19.54 5.60
C TRP A 533 -3.35 -18.91 6.15
N MET A 534 -3.40 -18.32 7.35
CA MET A 534 -2.23 -17.72 8.01
C MET A 534 -1.15 -18.76 8.33
N LEU A 535 -1.53 -19.94 8.84
CA LEU A 535 -0.61 -21.02 9.17
C LEU A 535 0.10 -21.54 7.91
N ASP A 536 -0.63 -21.75 6.82
CA ASP A 536 -0.09 -22.24 5.55
C ASP A 536 0.83 -21.21 4.89
N LEU A 537 0.40 -19.94 4.85
CA LEU A 537 1.20 -18.86 4.28
C LEU A 537 2.48 -18.62 5.08
N ARG A 538 2.41 -18.66 6.42
CA ARG A 538 3.59 -18.55 7.29
C ARG A 538 4.58 -19.68 7.02
N THR A 539 4.12 -20.92 6.95
CA THR A 539 4.97 -22.08 6.64
C THR A 539 5.59 -21.96 5.25
N TYR A 540 4.82 -21.48 4.27
CA TYR A 540 5.32 -21.26 2.91
C TYR A 540 6.41 -20.18 2.86
N GLY A 541 6.22 -19.04 3.53
CA GLY A 541 7.21 -17.95 3.58
C GLY A 541 8.52 -18.38 4.22
N LEU A 542 8.46 -19.13 5.32
CA LEU A 542 9.64 -19.71 5.97
C LEU A 542 10.39 -20.67 5.02
N LYS A 543 9.67 -21.52 4.27
CA LYS A 543 10.30 -22.41 3.28
C LYS A 543 11.04 -21.63 2.19
N ILE A 544 10.46 -20.55 1.68
CA ILE A 544 11.14 -19.69 0.70
C ILE A 544 12.42 -19.12 1.30
N HIS A 545 12.33 -18.49 2.49
CA HIS A 545 13.49 -17.91 3.19
C HIS A 545 14.63 -18.92 3.30
N TYR A 546 14.39 -20.09 3.91
CA TYR A 546 15.44 -21.10 4.11
C TYR A 546 16.06 -21.57 2.79
N ASN A 547 15.26 -21.84 1.75
CA ASN A 547 15.77 -22.27 0.46
C ASN A 547 16.63 -21.19 -0.22
N THR A 548 16.23 -19.91 -0.13
CA THR A 548 17.02 -18.80 -0.69
C THR A 548 18.31 -18.53 0.09
N THR A 549 18.32 -18.69 1.42
CA THR A 549 19.53 -18.53 2.25
C THR A 549 20.54 -19.65 1.98
N THR A 550 20.09 -20.90 1.82
CA THR A 550 20.97 -22.04 1.52
C THR A 550 21.66 -21.90 0.16
N VAL A 551 20.96 -21.41 -0.87
CA VAL A 551 21.57 -21.16 -2.19
C VAL A 551 22.63 -20.06 -2.12
N ARG A 552 22.38 -18.96 -1.39
CA ARG A 552 23.37 -17.89 -1.19
C ARG A 552 24.61 -18.37 -0.44
N ASN A 553 24.44 -19.19 0.60
CA ASN A 553 25.57 -19.72 1.36
C ASN A 553 26.41 -20.74 0.57
N ASN A 554 25.80 -21.51 -0.33
CA ASN A 554 26.52 -22.43 -1.21
C ASN A 554 27.30 -21.71 -2.33
N GLN A 555 26.87 -20.51 -2.75
CA GLN A 555 27.63 -19.68 -3.70
C GLN A 555 28.82 -18.98 -3.06
N LEU A 556 28.71 -18.60 -1.77
CA LEU A 556 29.79 -17.93 -1.03
C LEU A 556 30.85 -18.89 -0.48
N SER A 557 30.54 -20.18 -0.34
CA SER A 557 31.48 -21.22 0.09
C SER A 557 32.18 -21.95 -1.05
N GLY A 558 31.81 -21.65 -2.30
CA GLY A 558 32.46 -22.15 -3.52
C GLY A 558 33.36 -21.13 -4.21
N SER A 559 33.71 -20.02 -3.55
CA SER A 559 34.63 -18.97 -4.06
C SER A 559 36.00 -19.05 -3.39
#